data_AF-A0AAP8YVG7-F1
#
_entry.id   AF-A0AAP8YVG7-F1
#
_cell.length_a   1.000
_cell.length_b   1.000
_cell.length_c   1.000
_cell.angle_alpha   90.00
_cell.angle_beta   90.00
_cell.angle_gamma   90.00
#
_symmetry.space_group_name_H-M   'P 1'
#
loop_
_entity.id
_entity.type
_entity.pdbx_description
1 polymer ?
#
loop_
_entity_poly.entity_id
_entity_poly.type
_entity_poly.pdbx_seq_one_letter_code
_entity_poly.pdbx_strand_id
1 'polypeptide(L)'
;MSDAWNLEALRAQVKIRQPDTGKRLVQIINSLGRSRDIFEYHKCLARDAFTAFNAENDPHGIKFAQRIFGCEDDDGVVHKAGLISEANLIACIAITRNSYDSFGQLLNGLVVPVPLTGNFYIHNVKDALPAGEIEDRLNDALTSEWFGYTHAFMNMVKHHQLIVHNASISFIDENRGGKVEGFRHKEKDYPACWVREALEGTVELQNSLRACGVLLNRMYLGENPAKPIGISSTTE
;
A
#
# COMPACT_ATOMS: atom_id res chain seq x y z
N MET A 1 -0.32 -15.62 -17.70
CA MET A 1 0.89 -14.98 -17.12
C MET A 1 0.45 -13.61 -16.64
N SER A 2 0.49 -13.32 -15.33
CA SER A 2 0.10 -11.99 -14.85
C SER A 2 1.16 -10.99 -15.29
N ASP A 3 0.79 -9.98 -16.07
CA ASP A 3 1.68 -8.88 -16.38
C ASP A 3 2.10 -8.19 -15.07
N ALA A 4 3.38 -8.28 -14.73
CA ALA A 4 3.94 -7.65 -13.55
C ALA A 4 4.28 -6.19 -13.84
N TRP A 5 4.16 -5.32 -12.83
CA TRP A 5 4.66 -3.95 -12.94
C TRP A 5 6.20 -3.96 -12.98
N ASN A 6 6.75 -3.99 -14.20
CA ASN A 6 8.17 -4.02 -14.48
C ASN A 6 8.80 -2.62 -14.35
N LEU A 7 9.24 -2.30 -13.13
CA LEU A 7 9.91 -1.03 -12.81
C LEU A 7 11.29 -0.90 -13.47
N GLU A 8 11.95 -2.02 -13.78
CA GLU A 8 13.26 -2.01 -14.42
C GLU A 8 13.17 -1.52 -15.87
N ALA A 9 12.28 -2.12 -16.65
CA ALA A 9 12.02 -1.70 -18.02
C ALA A 9 11.53 -0.25 -18.07
N LEU A 10 10.65 0.15 -17.14
CA LEU A 10 10.19 1.54 -17.04
C LEU A 10 11.35 2.51 -16.78
N ARG A 11 12.26 2.20 -15.85
CA ARG A 11 13.45 3.04 -15.60
C ARG A 11 14.35 3.15 -16.82
N ALA A 12 14.61 2.03 -17.50
CA ALA A 12 15.44 2.02 -18.69
C ALA A 12 14.83 2.90 -19.78
N GLN A 13 13.52 2.77 -20.02
CA GLN A 13 12.84 3.54 -21.05
C GLN A 13 12.76 5.04 -20.73
N VAL A 14 12.53 5.40 -19.48
CA VAL A 14 12.55 6.82 -19.04
C VAL A 14 13.92 7.46 -19.29
N LYS A 15 15.02 6.74 -19.02
CA LYS A 15 16.37 7.24 -19.30
C LYS A 15 16.62 7.47 -20.80
N ILE A 16 16.05 6.62 -21.65
CA ILE A 16 16.19 6.73 -23.11
C ILE A 16 15.35 7.88 -23.66
N ARG A 17 14.08 7.98 -23.25
CA ARG A 17 13.12 8.96 -23.80
C ARG A 17 13.26 10.35 -23.21
N GLN A 18 13.77 10.48 -21.99
CA GLN A 18 13.89 11.74 -21.27
C GLN A 18 15.28 11.85 -20.60
N PRO A 19 16.38 11.96 -21.38
CA PRO A 19 17.74 11.96 -20.83
C PRO A 19 17.99 13.13 -19.87
N ASP A 20 17.44 14.31 -20.15
CA ASP A 20 17.71 15.53 -19.38
C ASP A 20 16.81 15.70 -18.16
N THR A 21 15.56 15.24 -18.23
CA THR A 21 14.54 15.42 -17.18
C THR A 21 14.18 14.14 -16.42
N GLY A 22 14.56 12.97 -16.95
CA GLY A 22 14.18 11.66 -16.45
C GLY A 22 14.81 11.27 -15.11
N LYS A 23 15.85 11.99 -14.63
CA LYS A 23 16.53 11.67 -13.36
C LYS A 23 15.56 11.65 -12.18
N ARG A 24 14.68 12.64 -12.06
CA ARG A 24 13.67 12.70 -10.99
C ARG A 24 12.66 11.54 -11.11
N LEU A 25 12.23 11.22 -12.32
CA LEU A 25 11.29 10.13 -12.57
C LEU A 25 11.90 8.76 -12.24
N VAL A 26 13.17 8.54 -12.57
CA VAL A 26 13.90 7.33 -12.16
C VAL A 26 14.01 7.21 -10.65
N GLN A 27 14.24 8.31 -9.93
CA GLN A 27 14.23 8.31 -8.46
C GLN A 27 12.87 7.95 -7.89
N ILE A 28 11.78 8.47 -8.48
CA ILE A 28 10.41 8.11 -8.09
C ILE A 28 10.16 6.61 -8.33
N ILE A 29 10.58 6.07 -9.48
CA ILE A 29 10.42 4.63 -9.77
C ILE A 29 11.22 3.78 -8.77
N ASN A 30 12.44 4.18 -8.42
CA ASN A 30 13.22 3.51 -7.38
C ASN A 30 12.52 3.55 -6.01
N SER A 31 11.95 4.71 -5.65
CA SER A 31 11.20 4.88 -4.42
C SER A 31 9.97 3.98 -4.35
N LEU A 32 9.23 3.85 -5.46
CA LEU A 32 8.08 2.94 -5.56
C LEU A 32 8.50 1.48 -5.38
N GLY A 33 9.58 1.06 -6.04
CA GLY A 33 10.14 -0.28 -5.87
C GLY A 33 10.52 -0.55 -4.42
N ARG A 34 11.26 0.37 -3.79
CA ARG A 34 11.67 0.25 -2.39
C ARG A 34 10.49 0.25 -1.42
N SER A 35 9.48 1.07 -1.70
CA SER A 35 8.23 1.14 -0.92
C SER A 35 7.51 -0.21 -0.92
N ARG A 36 7.51 -0.93 -2.05
CA ARG A 36 6.94 -2.29 -2.13
C ARG A 36 7.67 -3.27 -1.21
N ASP A 37 8.99 -3.24 -1.19
CA ASP A 37 9.79 -4.14 -0.34
C ASP A 37 9.56 -3.85 1.15
N ILE A 38 9.54 -2.57 1.52
CA ILE A 38 9.31 -2.15 2.91
C ILE A 38 7.86 -2.47 3.33
N PHE A 39 6.89 -2.29 2.43
CA PHE A 39 5.51 -2.70 2.67
C PHE A 39 5.42 -4.20 2.97
N GLU A 40 6.05 -5.05 2.15
CA GLU A 40 6.02 -6.50 2.34
C GLU A 40 6.60 -6.91 3.70
N TYR A 41 7.71 -6.28 4.10
CA TYR A 41 8.32 -6.49 5.41
C TYR A 41 7.35 -6.18 6.55
N HIS A 42 6.77 -4.99 6.58
CA HIS A 42 5.84 -4.59 7.64
C HIS A 42 4.54 -5.40 7.61
N LYS A 43 4.05 -5.75 6.42
CA LYS A 43 2.84 -6.57 6.26
C LYS A 43 3.01 -7.93 6.95
N CYS A 44 4.13 -8.60 6.72
CA CYS A 44 4.42 -9.88 7.36
C CYS A 44 4.50 -9.74 8.89
N LEU A 45 5.19 -8.71 9.39
CA LEU A 45 5.30 -8.48 10.84
C LEU A 45 3.95 -8.16 11.50
N ALA A 46 3.09 -7.37 10.85
CA ALA A 46 1.75 -7.07 11.35
C ALA A 46 0.87 -8.32 11.37
N ARG A 47 0.90 -9.11 10.28
CA ARG A 47 0.15 -10.38 10.17
C ARG A 47 0.56 -11.38 11.25
N ASP A 48 1.86 -11.51 11.47
CA ASP A 48 2.41 -12.58 12.32
C ASP A 48 2.51 -12.19 13.80
N ALA A 49 2.20 -10.93 14.15
CA ALA A 49 2.35 -10.39 15.50
C ALA A 49 1.68 -11.25 16.59
N PHE A 50 0.51 -11.82 16.30
CA PHE A 50 -0.27 -12.64 17.23
C PHE A 50 -0.19 -14.15 16.95
N THR A 51 0.79 -14.63 16.17
CA THR A 51 0.90 -16.04 15.76
C THR A 51 0.90 -17.02 16.95
N ALA A 52 1.54 -16.64 18.06
CA ALA A 52 1.57 -17.45 19.29
C ALA A 52 0.17 -17.74 19.89
N PHE A 53 -0.83 -16.96 19.49
CA PHE A 53 -2.21 -17.00 19.98
C PHE A 53 -3.22 -17.32 18.87
N ASN A 54 -2.78 -17.86 17.74
CA ASN A 54 -3.67 -18.26 16.65
C ASN A 54 -4.40 -19.59 16.96
N ALA A 55 -5.27 -20.02 16.04
CA ALA A 55 -6.04 -21.27 16.18
C ALA A 55 -5.17 -22.53 16.27
N GLU A 56 -3.95 -22.52 15.74
CA GLU A 56 -3.03 -23.66 15.82
C GLU A 56 -2.35 -23.76 17.20
N ASN A 57 -1.93 -22.62 17.75
CA ASN A 57 -1.12 -22.55 18.98
C ASN A 57 -1.95 -22.39 20.27
N ASP A 58 -3.19 -21.91 20.15
CA ASP A 58 -4.15 -21.77 21.25
C ASP A 58 -5.58 -22.08 20.75
N PRO A 59 -5.94 -23.30 20.35
CA PRO A 59 -7.21 -23.58 19.63
C PRO A 59 -8.49 -22.98 20.24
N HIS A 60 -8.57 -22.89 21.57
CA HIS A 60 -9.74 -22.38 22.28
C HIS A 60 -9.63 -20.92 22.73
N GLY A 61 -8.52 -20.23 22.47
CA GLY A 61 -8.33 -18.83 22.88
C GLY A 61 -8.14 -18.62 24.39
N ILE A 62 -7.98 -19.71 25.15
CA ILE A 62 -7.93 -19.67 26.62
C ILE A 62 -6.68 -18.94 27.07
N LYS A 63 -5.51 -19.24 26.47
CA LYS A 63 -4.26 -18.57 26.83
C LYS A 63 -4.35 -17.09 26.53
N PHE A 64 -4.84 -16.74 25.34
CA PHE A 64 -5.02 -15.35 24.96
C PHE A 64 -5.98 -14.61 25.91
N ALA A 65 -7.12 -15.21 26.25
CA ALA A 65 -8.09 -14.66 27.19
C ALA A 65 -7.48 -14.42 28.58
N GLN A 66 -6.79 -15.42 29.15
CA GLN A 66 -6.13 -15.31 30.46
C GLN A 66 -5.15 -14.13 30.50
N ARG A 67 -4.41 -13.90 29.41
CA ARG A 67 -3.46 -12.79 29.31
C ARG A 67 -4.15 -11.43 29.23
N ILE A 68 -5.15 -11.25 28.36
CA ILE A 68 -5.84 -9.95 28.23
C ILE A 68 -6.66 -9.56 29.47
N PHE A 69 -7.12 -10.55 30.26
CA PHE A 69 -7.83 -10.30 31.52
C PHE A 69 -6.91 -10.18 32.74
N GLY A 70 -5.58 -10.13 32.52
CA GLY A 70 -4.60 -9.85 33.56
C GLY A 70 -4.38 -11.02 34.53
N CYS A 71 -4.71 -12.25 34.14
CA CYS A 71 -4.47 -13.43 34.96
C CYS A 71 -3.02 -13.93 34.87
N GLU A 72 -2.31 -13.68 33.76
CA GLU A 72 -0.96 -14.24 33.52
C GLU A 72 0.00 -13.35 32.68
N ASP A 73 -0.24 -12.05 32.49
CA ASP A 73 0.59 -11.21 31.58
C ASP A 73 1.89 -10.64 32.20
N ASP A 74 2.51 -11.35 33.14
CA ASP A 74 3.73 -10.89 33.84
C ASP A 74 4.96 -10.74 32.91
N ASP A 75 4.95 -11.40 31.74
CA ASP A 75 6.03 -11.32 30.74
C ASP A 75 5.78 -10.26 29.63
N GLY A 76 4.61 -9.61 29.64
CA GLY A 76 4.21 -8.56 28.68
C GLY A 76 4.12 -9.01 27.21
N VAL A 77 3.98 -10.31 26.93
CA VAL A 77 3.99 -10.84 25.55
C VAL A 77 2.82 -10.30 24.73
N VAL A 78 1.62 -10.17 25.31
CA VAL A 78 0.46 -9.65 24.57
C VAL A 78 0.62 -8.17 24.26
N HIS A 79 1.12 -7.38 25.22
CA HIS A 79 1.43 -5.98 24.99
C HIS A 79 2.46 -5.81 23.86
N LYS A 80 3.53 -6.62 23.87
CA LYS A 80 4.54 -6.60 22.80
C LYS A 80 3.96 -6.98 21.44
N ALA A 81 3.12 -8.00 21.37
CA ALA A 81 2.42 -8.39 20.14
C ALA A 81 1.52 -7.25 19.63
N GLY A 82 0.79 -6.58 20.52
CA GLY A 82 -0.01 -5.40 20.20
C GLY A 82 0.83 -4.28 19.58
N LEU A 83 1.96 -3.94 20.21
CA LEU A 83 2.85 -2.88 19.71
C LEU A 83 3.46 -3.24 18.33
N ILE A 84 3.89 -4.49 18.13
CA ILE A 84 4.37 -4.98 16.83
C ILE A 84 3.26 -4.84 15.79
N SER A 85 2.06 -5.31 16.10
CA SER A 85 0.91 -5.24 15.21
C SER A 85 0.57 -3.79 14.84
N GLU A 86 0.54 -2.88 15.80
CA GLU A 86 0.21 -1.47 15.63
C GLU A 86 1.23 -0.72 14.78
N ALA A 87 2.50 -0.75 15.19
CA ALA A 87 3.56 -0.04 14.51
C ALA A 87 3.68 -0.48 13.03
N ASN A 88 3.55 -1.79 12.77
CA ASN A 88 3.67 -2.32 11.43
C ASN A 88 2.42 -2.04 10.57
N LEU A 89 1.21 -2.02 11.13
CA LEU A 89 0.01 -1.61 10.39
C LEU A 89 0.09 -0.12 10.00
N ILE A 90 0.46 0.76 10.94
CA ILE A 90 0.65 2.19 10.68
C ILE A 90 1.66 2.37 9.53
N ALA A 91 2.77 1.65 9.56
CA ALA A 91 3.77 1.69 8.50
C ALA A 91 3.20 1.23 7.14
N CYS A 92 2.44 0.12 7.12
CA CYS A 92 1.80 -0.38 5.90
C CYS A 92 0.85 0.65 5.27
N ILE A 93 -0.01 1.27 6.09
CA ILE A 93 -0.96 2.29 5.65
C ILE A 93 -0.20 3.53 5.14
N ALA A 94 0.81 3.99 5.89
CA ALA A 94 1.61 5.16 5.53
C ALA A 94 2.33 4.98 4.19
N ILE A 95 2.98 3.83 4.00
CA ILE A 95 3.68 3.49 2.76
C ILE A 95 2.70 3.44 1.60
N THR A 96 1.53 2.83 1.79
CA THR A 96 0.50 2.72 0.76
C THR A 96 0.01 4.09 0.33
N ARG A 97 -0.40 4.94 1.28
CA ARG A 97 -0.84 6.30 0.99
C ARG A 97 0.25 7.10 0.25
N ASN A 98 1.49 7.03 0.71
CA ASN A 98 2.60 7.76 0.09
C ASN A 98 2.97 7.22 -1.31
N SER A 99 2.75 5.92 -1.55
CA SER A 99 3.00 5.28 -2.85
C SER A 99 2.03 5.78 -3.92
N TYR A 100 0.77 6.05 -3.57
CA TYR A 100 -0.18 6.68 -4.50
C TYR A 100 0.26 8.08 -4.92
N ASP A 101 0.70 8.94 -3.98
CA ASP A 101 1.22 10.27 -4.34
C ASP A 101 2.51 10.18 -5.18
N SER A 102 3.40 9.25 -4.83
CA SER A 102 4.62 9.01 -5.62
C SER A 102 4.28 8.54 -7.03
N PHE A 103 3.26 7.70 -7.18
CA PHE A 103 2.75 7.28 -8.47
C PHE A 103 2.10 8.44 -9.23
N GLY A 104 1.39 9.34 -8.55
CA GLY A 104 0.86 10.57 -9.16
C GLY A 104 1.95 11.47 -9.70
N GLN A 105 3.05 11.63 -8.96
CA GLN A 105 4.23 12.37 -9.44
C GLN A 105 4.85 11.70 -10.69
N LEU A 106 4.83 10.37 -10.76
CA LEU A 106 5.28 9.62 -11.93
C LEU A 106 4.36 9.84 -13.13
N LEU A 107 3.04 9.70 -12.96
CA LEU A 107 2.05 9.94 -14.01
C LEU A 107 2.11 11.38 -14.54
N ASN A 108 2.31 12.35 -13.65
CA ASN A 108 2.42 13.75 -14.05
C ASN A 108 3.59 14.02 -15.02
N GLY A 109 4.70 13.29 -14.87
CA GLY A 109 5.86 13.44 -15.76
C GLY A 109 5.85 12.52 -16.99
N LEU A 110 5.00 11.49 -17.01
CA LEU A 110 4.99 10.49 -18.08
C LEU A 110 3.74 10.48 -18.95
N VAL A 111 2.59 10.90 -18.42
CA VAL A 111 1.27 10.67 -19.05
C VAL A 111 0.46 11.96 -19.15
N VAL A 112 0.52 12.84 -18.15
CA VAL A 112 -0.23 14.11 -18.18
C VAL A 112 0.31 15.00 -19.32
N PRO A 113 -0.52 15.45 -20.28
CA PRO A 113 -0.06 16.21 -21.45
C PRO A 113 0.61 17.53 -21.10
N VAL A 114 0.06 18.23 -20.11
CA VAL A 114 0.61 19.47 -19.54
C VAL A 114 0.89 19.23 -18.06
N PRO A 115 2.14 18.93 -17.67
CA PRO A 115 2.47 18.58 -16.31
C PRO A 115 2.01 19.64 -15.31
N LEU A 116 1.35 19.20 -14.25
CA LEU A 116 0.98 20.03 -13.11
C LEU A 116 2.24 20.57 -12.42
N THR A 117 2.13 21.81 -11.93
CA THR A 117 3.21 22.51 -11.21
C THR A 117 2.79 22.79 -9.76
N GLY A 118 3.76 23.09 -8.90
CA GLY A 118 3.52 23.33 -7.48
C GLY A 118 3.21 22.06 -6.67
N ASN A 119 2.45 22.22 -5.58
CA ASN A 119 2.04 21.12 -4.72
C ASN A 119 0.75 20.49 -5.25
N PHE A 120 0.84 19.25 -5.71
CA PHE A 120 -0.29 18.47 -6.17
C PHE A 120 -0.24 17.06 -5.58
N TYR A 121 -1.43 16.47 -5.43
CA TYR A 121 -1.64 15.13 -4.91
C TYR A 121 -2.20 14.23 -6.02
N ILE A 122 -2.29 12.93 -5.73
CA ILE A 122 -2.78 11.94 -6.70
C ILE A 122 -4.16 12.28 -7.29
N HIS A 123 -5.07 12.90 -6.52
CA HIS A 123 -6.39 13.29 -7.04
C HIS A 123 -6.29 14.38 -8.11
N ASN A 124 -5.42 15.38 -7.94
CA ASN A 124 -5.21 16.42 -8.96
C ASN A 124 -4.65 15.82 -10.25
N VAL A 125 -3.74 14.84 -10.12
CA VAL A 125 -3.17 14.13 -11.26
C VAL A 125 -4.25 13.32 -11.97
N LYS A 126 -5.10 12.61 -11.22
CA LYS A 126 -6.22 11.84 -11.78
C LYS A 126 -7.15 12.72 -12.62
N ASP A 127 -7.47 13.92 -12.15
CA ASP A 127 -8.33 14.86 -12.90
C ASP A 127 -7.64 15.49 -14.12
N ALA A 128 -6.31 15.42 -14.21
CA ALA A 128 -5.52 15.91 -15.33
C ALA A 128 -5.10 14.80 -16.31
N LEU A 129 -5.43 13.53 -16.03
CA LEU A 129 -5.14 12.43 -16.94
C LEU A 129 -6.03 12.51 -18.19
N PRO A 130 -5.52 12.08 -19.35
CA PRO A 130 -6.37 11.87 -20.51
C PRO A 130 -7.30 10.66 -20.27
N ALA A 131 -8.50 10.72 -20.84
CA ALA A 131 -9.47 9.62 -20.77
C ALA A 131 -8.87 8.28 -21.24
N GLY A 132 -9.05 7.24 -20.44
CA GLY A 132 -8.61 5.89 -20.77
C GLY A 132 -8.44 4.98 -19.55
N GLU A 133 -7.97 3.76 -19.80
CA GLU A 133 -7.94 2.69 -18.79
C GLU A 133 -7.18 3.05 -17.50
N ILE A 134 -6.11 3.84 -17.60
CA ILE A 134 -5.33 4.24 -16.43
C ILE A 134 -6.07 5.27 -15.57
N GLU A 135 -6.85 6.16 -16.18
CA GLU A 135 -7.70 7.12 -15.46
C GLU A 135 -8.81 6.36 -14.72
N ASP A 136 -9.53 5.49 -15.44
CA ASP A 136 -10.63 4.69 -14.89
C ASP A 136 -10.15 3.85 -13.70
N ARG A 137 -9.04 3.13 -13.90
CA ARG A 137 -8.49 2.25 -12.86
C ARG A 137 -7.98 3.02 -11.64
N LEU A 138 -7.38 4.19 -11.86
CA LEU A 138 -6.94 5.05 -10.77
C LEU A 138 -8.15 5.62 -10.03
N ASN A 139 -9.19 6.05 -10.75
CA ASN A 139 -10.42 6.56 -10.16
C ASN A 139 -11.08 5.52 -9.27
N ASP A 140 -11.26 4.29 -9.75
CA ASP A 140 -11.81 3.17 -8.96
C ASP A 140 -11.07 3.00 -7.63
N ALA A 141 -9.73 2.99 -7.71
CA ALA A 141 -8.89 2.85 -6.53
C ALA A 141 -9.05 4.03 -5.55
N LEU A 142 -9.08 5.27 -6.05
CA LEU A 142 -9.21 6.48 -5.22
C LEU A 142 -10.61 6.64 -4.60
N THR A 143 -11.64 6.11 -5.26
CA THR A 143 -13.02 6.12 -4.75
C THR A 143 -13.35 4.93 -3.85
N SER A 144 -12.44 3.97 -3.73
CA SER A 144 -12.64 2.78 -2.89
C SER A 144 -12.76 3.14 -1.41
N GLU A 145 -13.53 2.32 -0.68
CA GLU A 145 -13.70 2.49 0.76
C GLU A 145 -12.35 2.45 1.50
N TRP A 146 -11.48 1.52 1.13
CA TRP A 146 -10.15 1.37 1.74
C TRP A 146 -9.25 2.57 1.47
N PHE A 147 -9.32 3.20 0.30
CA PHE A 147 -8.56 4.43 0.06
C PHE A 147 -9.06 5.55 0.98
N GLY A 148 -10.37 5.69 1.13
CA GLY A 148 -10.98 6.60 2.10
C GLY A 148 -10.53 6.33 3.54
N TYR A 149 -10.56 5.05 3.96
CA TYR A 149 -10.11 4.62 5.29
C TYR A 149 -8.63 4.95 5.52
N THR A 150 -7.73 4.52 4.64
CA THR A 150 -6.28 4.75 4.78
C THR A 150 -5.92 6.23 4.75
N HIS A 151 -6.62 7.02 3.92
CA HIS A 151 -6.47 8.47 3.90
C HIS A 151 -6.90 9.09 5.24
N ALA A 152 -8.07 8.73 5.75
CA ALA A 152 -8.58 9.23 7.03
C ALA A 152 -7.69 8.81 8.21
N PHE A 153 -7.31 7.53 8.27
CA PHE A 153 -6.42 6.96 9.26
C PHE A 153 -5.09 7.73 9.32
N MET A 154 -4.44 7.94 8.18
CA MET A 154 -3.17 8.67 8.15
C MET A 154 -3.30 10.15 8.51
N ASN A 155 -4.43 10.79 8.22
CA ASN A 155 -4.67 12.16 8.67
C ASN A 155 -4.78 12.22 10.19
N MET A 156 -5.52 11.29 10.80
CA MET A 156 -5.62 11.19 12.26
C MET A 156 -4.26 10.96 12.90
N VAL A 157 -3.53 9.93 12.47
CA VAL A 157 -2.21 9.57 13.01
C VAL A 157 -1.17 10.69 12.84
N LYS A 158 -1.22 11.45 11.74
CA LYS A 158 -0.25 12.53 11.48
C LYS A 158 -0.55 13.84 12.19
N HIS A 159 -1.82 14.21 12.31
CA HIS A 159 -2.22 15.58 12.68
C HIS A 159 -3.01 15.69 13.97
N HIS A 160 -3.56 14.59 14.47
CA HIS A 160 -4.47 14.61 15.61
C HIS A 160 -3.97 13.73 16.75
N GLN A 161 -3.96 12.41 16.55
CA GLN A 161 -3.60 11.43 17.57
C GLN A 161 -3.37 10.05 16.93
N LEU A 162 -2.60 9.20 17.62
CA LEU A 162 -2.53 7.78 17.27
C LEU A 162 -3.91 7.13 17.44
N ILE A 163 -4.25 6.22 16.53
CA ILE A 163 -5.42 5.35 16.65
C ILE A 163 -4.93 4.10 17.38
N VAL A 164 -5.40 3.91 18.60
CA VAL A 164 -4.90 2.84 19.49
C VAL A 164 -5.37 1.49 19.00
N HIS A 165 -4.50 0.48 19.10
CA HIS A 165 -4.88 -0.90 18.84
C HIS A 165 -4.94 -1.70 20.13
N ASN A 166 -6.06 -2.37 20.36
CA ASN A 166 -6.29 -3.15 21.56
C ASN A 166 -6.28 -4.65 21.25
N ALA A 167 -5.58 -5.43 22.08
CA ALA A 167 -5.69 -6.88 22.05
C ALA A 167 -7.14 -7.27 22.40
N SER A 168 -7.79 -8.03 21.52
CA SER A 168 -9.22 -8.34 21.62
C SER A 168 -9.50 -9.78 21.21
N ILE A 169 -10.53 -10.38 21.82
CA ILE A 169 -11.06 -11.71 21.48
C ILE A 169 -12.57 -11.61 21.25
N SER A 170 -13.06 -12.24 20.20
CA SER A 170 -14.50 -12.39 19.89
C SER A 170 -14.81 -13.87 19.74
N PHE A 171 -15.72 -14.37 20.57
CA PHE A 171 -16.24 -15.74 20.47
C PHE A 171 -17.38 -15.86 19.46
N ILE A 172 -17.97 -14.74 19.03
CA ILE A 172 -19.01 -14.71 18.00
C ILE A 172 -18.37 -14.85 16.61
N ASP A 173 -17.29 -14.09 16.38
CA ASP A 173 -16.60 -14.06 15.09
C ASP A 173 -15.43 -15.06 15.02
N GLU A 174 -15.26 -15.87 16.08
CA GLU A 174 -14.13 -16.80 16.27
C GLU A 174 -12.76 -16.17 15.99
N ASN A 175 -12.59 -14.89 16.36
CA ASN A 175 -11.42 -14.09 16.01
C ASN A 175 -10.71 -13.52 17.25
N ARG A 176 -9.40 -13.31 17.13
CA ARG A 176 -8.56 -12.75 18.19
C ARG A 176 -7.29 -12.13 17.65
N GLY A 177 -6.78 -11.15 18.38
CA GLY A 177 -5.57 -10.43 18.05
C GLY A 177 -5.77 -8.93 18.20
N GLY A 178 -5.10 -8.15 17.37
CA GLY A 178 -5.23 -6.70 17.38
C GLY A 178 -6.54 -6.22 16.78
N LYS A 179 -7.21 -5.30 17.46
CA LYS A 179 -8.37 -4.56 16.95
C LYS A 179 -8.03 -3.07 16.90
N VAL A 180 -8.19 -2.47 15.74
CA VAL A 180 -8.04 -1.03 15.53
C VAL A 180 -9.25 -0.33 16.14
N GLU A 181 -9.02 0.66 17.00
CA GLU A 181 -10.11 1.45 17.57
C GLU A 181 -10.87 2.23 16.49
N GLY A 182 -12.18 2.40 16.70
CA GLY A 182 -12.99 3.25 15.83
C GLY A 182 -12.56 4.71 15.94
N PHE A 183 -12.65 5.44 14.84
CA PHE A 183 -12.26 6.84 14.81
C PHE A 183 -13.17 7.64 13.89
N ARG A 184 -13.24 8.95 14.11
CA ARG A 184 -13.99 9.88 13.28
C ARG A 184 -13.02 10.79 12.54
N HIS A 185 -13.26 10.98 11.26
CA HIS A 185 -12.54 11.97 10.46
C HIS A 185 -13.53 12.75 9.61
N LYS A 186 -13.57 14.08 9.84
CA LYS A 186 -14.61 14.97 9.33
C LYS A 186 -16.00 14.50 9.77
N GLU A 187 -16.93 14.33 8.84
CA GLU A 187 -18.31 13.90 9.10
C GLU A 187 -18.53 12.40 8.92
N LYS A 188 -17.45 11.61 8.74
CA LYS A 188 -17.52 10.16 8.58
C LYS A 188 -16.93 9.45 9.79
N ASP A 189 -17.72 8.54 10.35
CA ASP A 189 -17.30 7.60 11.38
C ASP A 189 -16.73 6.33 10.72
N TYR A 190 -15.60 5.85 11.22
CA TYR A 190 -14.96 4.60 10.83
C TYR A 190 -15.04 3.65 12.03
N PRO A 191 -15.79 2.54 11.93
CA PRO A 191 -15.96 1.62 13.05
C PRO A 191 -14.65 0.90 13.38
N ALA A 192 -14.57 0.38 14.60
CA ALA A 192 -13.46 -0.49 14.99
C ALA A 192 -13.43 -1.73 14.09
N CYS A 193 -12.26 -2.09 13.61
CA CYS A 193 -12.05 -3.24 12.72
C CYS A 193 -10.88 -4.09 13.21
N TRP A 194 -10.80 -5.34 12.77
CA TRP A 194 -9.64 -6.17 13.08
C TRP A 194 -8.42 -5.68 12.31
N VAL A 195 -7.24 -5.76 12.92
CA VAL A 195 -5.98 -5.42 12.22
C VAL A 195 -5.84 -6.22 10.93
N ARG A 196 -6.28 -7.48 10.92
CA ARG A 196 -6.29 -8.34 9.73
C ARG A 196 -7.11 -7.73 8.58
N GLU A 197 -8.31 -7.22 8.87
CA GLU A 197 -9.19 -6.58 7.89
C GLU A 197 -8.55 -5.30 7.33
N ALA A 198 -8.05 -4.43 8.21
CA ALA A 198 -7.35 -3.22 7.78
C ALA A 198 -6.09 -3.53 6.94
N LEU A 199 -5.38 -4.60 7.26
CA LEU A 199 -4.21 -5.05 6.51
C LEU A 199 -4.61 -5.60 5.13
N GLU A 200 -5.66 -6.43 5.05
CA GLU A 200 -6.23 -6.94 3.80
C GLU A 200 -6.66 -5.79 2.89
N GLY A 201 -7.39 -4.81 3.41
CA GLY A 201 -7.75 -3.59 2.67
C GLY A 201 -6.54 -2.79 2.17
N THR A 202 -5.48 -2.72 2.96
CA THR A 202 -4.23 -2.06 2.55
C THR A 202 -3.53 -2.85 1.44
N VAL A 203 -3.57 -4.18 1.47
CA VAL A 203 -3.06 -5.06 0.40
C VAL A 203 -3.88 -4.91 -0.87
N GLU A 204 -5.20 -4.77 -0.79
CA GLU A 204 -6.07 -4.50 -1.94
C GLU A 204 -5.69 -3.19 -2.64
N LEU A 205 -5.39 -2.14 -1.89
CA LEU A 205 -4.89 -0.88 -2.45
C LEU A 205 -3.52 -1.04 -3.11
N GLN A 206 -2.58 -1.76 -2.49
CA GLN A 206 -1.29 -2.06 -3.12
C GLN A 206 -1.44 -2.84 -4.43
N ASN A 207 -2.37 -3.79 -4.47
CA ASN A 207 -2.69 -4.52 -5.70
C ASN A 207 -3.33 -3.62 -6.76
N SER A 208 -4.19 -2.69 -6.35
CA SER A 208 -4.81 -1.70 -7.24
C SER A 208 -3.77 -0.75 -7.83
N LEU A 209 -2.86 -0.24 -7.00
CA LEU A 209 -1.72 0.57 -7.43
C LEU A 209 -0.82 -0.20 -8.41
N ARG A 210 -0.53 -1.47 -8.11
CA ARG A 210 0.22 -2.35 -9.02
C ARG A 210 -0.48 -2.47 -10.36
N ALA A 211 -1.80 -2.65 -10.38
CA ALA A 211 -2.57 -2.74 -11.62
C ALA A 211 -2.46 -1.46 -12.45
N CYS A 212 -2.54 -0.27 -11.84
CA CYS A 212 -2.28 1.00 -12.54
C CYS A 212 -0.85 1.06 -13.11
N GLY A 213 0.12 0.56 -12.36
CA GLY A 213 1.51 0.45 -12.81
C GLY A 213 1.72 -0.47 -14.01
N VAL A 214 0.97 -1.58 -14.08
CA VAL A 214 0.96 -2.46 -15.27
C VAL A 214 0.42 -1.71 -16.50
N LEU A 215 -0.67 -0.97 -16.34
CA LEU A 215 -1.23 -0.16 -17.43
C LEU A 215 -0.24 0.91 -17.88
N LEU A 216 0.41 1.61 -16.95
CA LEU A 216 1.49 2.56 -17.25
C LEU A 216 2.60 1.90 -18.06
N ASN A 217 3.01 0.69 -17.69
CA ASN A 217 4.02 -0.04 -18.44
C ASN A 217 3.57 -0.34 -19.87
N ARG A 218 2.34 -0.83 -20.08
CA ARG A 218 1.81 -1.11 -21.43
C ARG A 218 1.80 0.15 -22.29
N MET A 219 1.28 1.25 -21.74
CA MET A 219 1.22 2.54 -22.44
C MET A 219 2.62 3.10 -22.75
N TYR A 220 3.53 3.08 -21.77
CA TYR A 220 4.81 3.76 -21.90
C TYR A 220 5.87 2.94 -22.63
N LEU A 221 5.88 1.62 -22.45
CA LEU A 221 6.81 0.71 -23.12
C LEU A 221 6.32 0.28 -24.51
N GLY A 222 5.00 0.35 -24.76
CA GLY A 222 4.35 -0.29 -25.90
C GLY A 222 4.05 -1.77 -25.63
N GLU A 223 3.16 -2.38 -26.43
CA GLU A 223 2.82 -3.82 -26.35
C GLU A 223 3.96 -4.74 -26.86
N ASN A 224 5.18 -4.62 -26.33
CA ASN A 224 6.21 -5.66 -26.27
C ASN A 224 7.56 -5.06 -25.80
N PRO A 225 8.00 -5.27 -24.56
CA PRO A 225 9.34 -4.91 -24.14
C PRO A 225 10.43 -5.92 -24.58
N ALA A 226 10.06 -6.99 -25.31
CA ALA A 226 10.97 -8.07 -25.68
C ALA A 226 11.13 -8.22 -27.21
N LYS A 227 12.05 -7.44 -27.78
CA LYS A 227 12.97 -7.96 -28.81
C LYS A 227 14.21 -7.07 -28.85
N PRO A 228 15.39 -7.56 -28.46
CA PRO A 228 16.63 -6.94 -28.91
C PRO A 228 16.61 -7.02 -30.43
N ILE A 229 16.65 -5.86 -31.10
CA ILE A 229 16.88 -5.82 -32.53
C ILE A 229 18.32 -6.31 -32.71
N GLY A 230 18.43 -7.58 -33.08
CA GLY A 230 19.68 -8.22 -33.43
C GLY A 230 20.38 -7.39 -34.50
N ILE A 231 21.68 -7.24 -34.29
CA ILE A 231 22.62 -6.58 -35.18
C ILE A 231 22.41 -7.14 -36.60
N SER A 232 22.17 -6.22 -37.53
CA SER A 232 22.28 -6.42 -38.96
C SER A 232 23.63 -7.08 -39.29
N SER A 233 23.62 -8.33 -39.71
CA SER A 233 24.71 -8.89 -40.51
C SER A 233 24.36 -8.72 -41.98
N THR A 234 24.67 -7.55 -42.51
CA THR A 234 25.12 -7.42 -43.90
C THR A 234 26.51 -8.02 -43.99
N THR A 235 26.68 -9.05 -44.82
CA THR A 235 27.80 -9.21 -45.78
C THR A 235 27.63 -10.54 -46.53
N GLU A 236 27.56 -10.38 -47.86
CA GLU A 236 27.96 -11.28 -48.96
C GLU A 236 27.34 -12.68 -49.09
#